data_AF-A0A1I0JDR6-F1
#
_entry.id   AF-A0A1I0JDR6-F1
#
_cell.length_a   1.000
_cell.length_b   1.000
_cell.length_c   1.000
_cell.angle_alpha   90.00
_cell.angle_beta   90.00
_cell.angle_gamma   90.00
#
_symmetry.space_group_name_H-M   'P 1'
#
loop_
_entity.id
_entity.type
_entity.pdbx_description
1 polymer ?
#
loop_
_entity_poly.entity_id
_entity_poly.type
_entity_poly.pdbx_seq_one_letter_code
_entity_poly.pdbx_strand_id
1 'polypeptide(L)'
;MLDVQREELPQAYLLIPSYLAANTTDSEALARALHRASRADKPAVVVDLSLVDTLNNDVIELLLAYAFVLRAQSRQLILCHTPQASRHRFQRLDPGSQPLLVASVLDAMQEIEFLASQAD
;
A
#
# COMPACT_ATOMS: atom_id res chain seq x y z
N MET A 1 7.60 14.59 -9.81
CA MET A 1 7.84 14.62 -8.36
C MET A 1 6.66 13.99 -7.69
N LEU A 2 6.81 12.74 -7.31
CA LEU A 2 5.83 12.05 -6.50
C LEU A 2 5.86 12.62 -5.08
N ASP A 3 4.74 13.15 -4.62
CA ASP A 3 4.52 13.46 -3.21
C ASP A 3 3.66 12.37 -2.58
N VAL A 4 3.77 12.22 -1.26
CA VAL A 4 2.98 11.24 -0.51
C VAL A 4 2.42 11.92 0.71
N GLN A 5 1.12 12.16 0.68
CA GLN A 5 0.36 12.53 1.88
C GLN A 5 0.29 11.32 2.82
N ARG A 6 0.35 11.59 4.12
CA ARG A 6 0.42 10.57 5.17
C ARG A 6 -0.59 10.89 6.25
N GLU A 7 -1.32 9.89 6.69
CA GLU A 7 -2.30 10.03 7.76
C GLU A 7 -2.26 8.81 8.68
N GLU A 8 -2.30 9.05 9.98
CA GLU A 8 -2.39 7.99 10.98
C GLU A 8 -3.85 7.75 11.34
N LEU A 9 -4.32 6.54 11.06
CA LEU A 9 -5.65 6.06 11.42
C LEU A 9 -5.54 5.15 12.65
N PRO A 10 -6.64 4.88 13.38
CA PRO A 10 -6.60 4.03 14.57
C PRO A 10 -5.90 2.68 14.32
N GLN A 11 -6.25 2.00 13.22
CA GLN A 11 -5.74 0.67 12.87
C GLN A 11 -4.86 0.65 11.60
N ALA A 12 -4.52 1.81 11.03
CA ALA A 12 -3.73 1.85 9.80
C ALA A 12 -2.83 3.07 9.70
N TYR A 13 -1.79 2.95 8.88
CA TYR A 13 -1.04 4.09 8.37
C TYR A 13 -1.39 4.30 6.89
N LEU A 14 -2.06 5.40 6.55
CA LEU A 14 -2.53 5.70 5.20
C LEU A 14 -1.49 6.52 4.44
N LEU A 15 -1.18 6.08 3.22
CA LEU A 15 -0.31 6.74 2.25
C LEU A 15 -1.10 7.07 1.00
N ILE A 16 -1.09 8.33 0.57
CA ILE A 16 -1.76 8.78 -0.66
C ILE A 16 -0.71 9.38 -1.59
N PRO A 17 -0.07 8.58 -2.46
CA PRO A 17 0.84 9.09 -3.48
C PRO A 17 0.10 9.94 -4.52
N SER A 18 0.71 11.05 -4.92
CA SER A 18 0.24 11.92 -6.00
C SER A 18 1.41 12.35 -6.88
N TYR A 19 1.17 12.56 -8.18
CA TYR A 19 2.19 13.05 -9.10
C TYR A 19 2.16 14.59 -9.22
N LEU A 20 3.16 15.27 -8.68
CA LEU A 20 3.44 16.69 -8.97
C LEU A 20 4.53 16.77 -10.06
N ALA A 21 4.13 16.96 -11.32
CA ALA A 21 4.96 17.33 -12.50
C ALA A 21 6.26 16.53 -12.83
N ALA A 22 6.57 16.45 -14.12
CA ALA A 22 7.24 15.32 -14.80
C ALA A 22 8.78 15.15 -14.68
N ASN A 23 9.40 15.53 -13.57
CA ASN A 23 10.87 15.59 -13.52
C ASN A 23 11.42 15.21 -12.15
N THR A 24 11.46 13.91 -11.85
CA THR A 24 12.44 13.24 -10.96
C THR A 24 12.18 11.73 -10.88
N THR A 25 13.20 10.98 -10.45
CA THR A 25 13.14 9.54 -10.12
C THR A 25 12.16 9.32 -8.95
N ASP A 26 10.89 9.13 -9.28
CA ASP A 26 9.74 9.36 -8.38
C ASP A 26 9.48 8.28 -7.31
N SER A 27 10.22 7.16 -7.31
CA SER A 27 9.98 6.06 -6.36
C SER A 27 10.55 6.30 -4.96
N GLU A 28 11.53 7.20 -4.78
CA GLU A 28 12.18 7.40 -3.48
C GLU A 28 11.24 7.99 -2.41
N ALA A 29 10.36 8.91 -2.81
CA ALA A 29 9.42 9.54 -1.87
C ALA A 29 8.44 8.51 -1.29
N LEU A 30 7.96 7.59 -2.14
CA LEU A 30 7.15 6.45 -1.74
C LEU A 30 7.96 5.47 -0.88
N ALA A 31 9.20 5.14 -1.27
CA ALA A 31 10.06 4.26 -0.49
C ALA A 31 10.30 4.79 0.93
N ARG A 32 10.56 6.10 1.07
CA ARG A 32 10.70 6.76 2.39
C ARG A 32 9.39 6.74 3.18
N ALA A 33 8.25 6.92 2.53
CA ALA A 33 6.94 6.88 3.19
C ALA A 33 6.59 5.46 3.68
N LEU A 34 6.79 4.44 2.84
CA LEU A 34 6.63 3.03 3.18
C LEU A 34 7.56 2.61 4.31
N HIS A 35 8.83 3.05 4.26
CA HIS A 35 9.78 2.77 5.35
C HIS A 35 9.27 3.28 6.69
N ARG A 36 8.77 4.52 6.73
CA ARG A 36 8.19 5.09 7.96
C ARG A 36 6.93 4.34 8.40
N ALA A 37 6.01 4.07 7.49
CA ALA A 37 4.78 3.32 7.78
C ALA A 37 5.07 1.90 8.30
N SER A 38 6.09 1.23 7.75
CA SER A 38 6.54 -0.08 8.20
C SER A 38 7.11 -0.10 9.61
N ARG A 39 7.46 1.07 10.16
CA ARG A 39 7.92 1.22 11.55
C ARG A 39 6.83 1.74 12.50
N ALA A 40 5.68 2.16 11.96
CA ALA A 40 4.54 2.54 12.78
C ALA A 40 3.94 1.30 13.44
N ASP A 41 3.47 1.44 14.68
CA ASP A 41 2.82 0.37 15.42
C ASP A 41 1.34 0.27 15.03
N LYS A 42 1.10 -0.10 13.76
CA LYS A 42 -0.23 -0.22 13.15
C LYS A 42 -0.37 -1.58 12.47
N PRO A 43 -1.51 -2.29 12.62
CA PRO A 43 -1.66 -3.62 12.04
C PRO A 43 -1.63 -3.62 10.50
N ALA A 44 -1.96 -2.49 9.86
CA ALA A 44 -1.89 -2.35 8.41
C ALA A 44 -1.22 -1.05 7.94
N VAL A 45 -0.66 -1.11 6.74
CA VAL A 45 -0.30 0.04 5.92
C VAL A 45 -1.24 0.04 4.72
N VAL A 46 -1.93 1.16 4.49
CA VAL A 46 -2.86 1.33 3.37
C VAL A 46 -2.26 2.30 2.38
N VAL A 47 -2.23 1.94 1.10
CA VAL A 47 -1.79 2.82 0.02
C VAL A 47 -2.97 3.11 -0.89
N ASP A 48 -3.41 4.36 -0.91
CA ASP A 48 -4.46 4.82 -1.80
C ASP A 48 -3.89 5.34 -3.12
N LEU A 49 -4.10 4.58 -4.19
CA LEU A 49 -3.62 4.89 -5.53
C LEU A 49 -4.64 5.71 -6.35
N SER A 50 -5.65 6.30 -5.71
CA SER A 50 -6.70 7.08 -6.37
C SER A 50 -6.19 8.26 -7.22
N LEU A 51 -5.01 8.79 -6.89
CA LEU A 51 -4.36 9.91 -7.60
C LEU A 51 -3.22 9.44 -8.54
N VAL A 52 -3.16 8.14 -8.83
CA VAL A 52 -2.10 7.50 -9.62
C VAL A 52 -2.72 6.74 -10.78
N ASP A 53 -2.50 7.20 -12.01
CA ASP A 53 -3.08 6.55 -13.21
C ASP A 53 -2.30 5.29 -13.63
N THR A 54 -0.99 5.27 -13.42
CA THR A 54 -0.11 4.16 -13.83
C THR A 54 0.96 3.90 -12.79
N LEU A 55 1.38 2.63 -12.67
CA LEU A 55 2.53 2.24 -11.86
C LEU A 55 3.62 1.71 -12.78
N ASN A 56 4.84 2.23 -12.62
CA ASN A 56 6.00 1.61 -13.25
C ASN A 56 6.43 0.35 -12.48
N ASN A 57 7.29 -0.46 -13.09
CA ASN A 57 7.74 -1.72 -12.48
C ASN A 57 8.48 -1.48 -11.16
N ASP A 58 9.30 -0.43 -11.06
CA ASP A 58 10.05 -0.16 -9.83
C ASP A 58 9.14 0.09 -8.62
N VAL A 59 8.03 0.81 -8.82
CA VAL A 59 7.02 1.03 -7.77
C VAL A 59 6.28 -0.26 -7.44
N ILE A 60 5.98 -1.09 -8.43
CA ILE A 60 5.34 -2.40 -8.20
C ILE A 60 6.26 -3.29 -7.36
N GLU A 61 7.52 -3.44 -7.74
CA GLU A 61 8.52 -4.22 -6.99
C GLU A 61 8.71 -3.68 -5.57
N LEU A 62 8.73 -2.35 -5.41
CA LEU A 62 8.80 -1.71 -4.09
C LEU A 62 7.58 -2.06 -3.21
N LEU A 63 6.37 -1.98 -3.76
CA LEU A 63 5.14 -2.34 -3.03
C LEU A 63 5.14 -3.82 -2.64
N LEU A 64 5.60 -4.71 -3.54
CA LEU A 64 5.71 -6.13 -3.27
C LEU A 64 6.74 -6.43 -2.17
N ALA A 65 7.91 -5.77 -2.21
CA ALA A 65 8.92 -5.89 -1.17
C ALA A 65 8.36 -5.48 0.21
N TYR A 66 7.59 -4.39 0.28
CA TYR A 66 6.96 -3.97 1.54
C TYR A 66 5.80 -4.86 1.96
N ALA A 67 5.05 -5.46 1.04
CA ALA A 67 4.05 -6.47 1.36
C ALA A 67 4.69 -7.69 2.04
N PHE A 68 5.84 -8.14 1.54
CA PHE A 68 6.62 -9.21 2.15
C PHE A 68 7.13 -8.82 3.55
N VAL A 69 7.74 -7.64 3.70
CA VAL A 69 8.28 -7.16 4.98
C VAL A 69 7.19 -7.05 6.04
N LEU A 70 6.03 -6.47 5.71
CA LEU A 70 4.93 -6.31 6.64
C LEU A 70 4.34 -7.67 7.03
N ARG A 71 4.20 -8.58 6.07
CA ARG A 71 3.72 -9.94 6.34
C ARG A 71 4.62 -10.70 7.31
N ALA A 72 5.94 -10.56 7.20
CA ALA A 72 6.89 -11.15 8.15
C ALA A 72 6.72 -10.62 9.58
N GLN A 73 6.03 -9.50 9.75
CA GLN A 73 5.68 -8.89 11.05
C GLN A 73 4.22 -9.15 11.43
N SER A 74 3.52 -10.08 10.76
CA SER A 74 2.08 -10.33 10.93
C SER A 74 1.20 -9.09 10.66
N ARG A 75 1.66 -8.22 9.76
CA ARG A 75 0.98 -6.99 9.35
C ARG A 75 0.66 -7.04 7.86
N GLN A 76 -0.23 -6.14 7.42
CA GLN A 76 -0.72 -6.16 6.05
C GLN A 76 -0.34 -4.90 5.27
N LEU A 77 -0.02 -5.08 3.99
CA LEU A 77 -0.07 -4.02 3.00
C LEU A 77 -1.39 -4.17 2.22
N ILE A 78 -2.18 -3.10 2.22
CA ILE A 78 -3.45 -3.03 1.48
C ILE A 78 -3.33 -1.94 0.42
N LEU A 79 -3.66 -2.26 -0.82
CA LEU A 79 -3.67 -1.32 -1.93
C LEU A 79 -5.12 -1.01 -2.33
N CYS A 80 -5.47 0.27 -2.30
CA CYS A 80 -6.77 0.78 -2.74
C CYS A 80 -6.64 1.40 -4.13
N HIS A 81 -7.76 1.43 -4.87
CA HIS A 81 -7.84 2.06 -6.19
C HIS A 81 -6.69 1.66 -7.16
N THR A 82 -6.18 0.43 -7.05
CA THR A 82 -5.04 -0.01 -7.86
C THR A 82 -5.35 0.07 -9.35
N PRO A 83 -4.52 0.75 -10.17
CA PRO A 83 -4.74 0.91 -11.59
C PRO A 83 -4.93 -0.44 -12.29
N GLN A 84 -5.97 -0.54 -13.13
CA GLN A 84 -6.35 -1.80 -13.77
C GLN A 84 -5.20 -2.45 -14.55
N ALA A 85 -4.40 -1.64 -15.25
CA ALA A 85 -3.24 -2.09 -16.00
C ALA A 85 -2.20 -2.80 -15.10
N SER A 86 -2.10 -2.44 -13.83
CA SER A 86 -1.11 -2.96 -12.88
C SER A 86 -1.64 -4.11 -12.02
N ARG A 87 -2.97 -4.28 -11.86
CA ARG A 87 -3.58 -5.31 -11.00
C ARG A 87 -3.08 -6.73 -11.31
N HIS A 88 -2.90 -7.04 -12.60
CA HIS A 88 -2.43 -8.35 -13.03
C HIS A 88 -1.03 -8.70 -12.49
N ARG A 89 -0.16 -7.71 -12.20
CA ARG A 89 1.17 -7.96 -11.65
C ARG A 89 1.11 -8.44 -10.20
N PHE A 90 0.21 -7.88 -9.42
CA PHE A 90 0.00 -8.28 -8.03
C PHE A 90 -0.70 -9.63 -7.91
N GLN A 91 -1.65 -9.93 -8.80
CA GLN A 91 -2.47 -11.14 -8.75
C GLN A 91 -1.77 -12.41 -9.26
N ARG A 92 -0.62 -12.29 -9.95
CA ARG A 92 0.13 -13.44 -10.48
C ARG A 92 1.07 -14.09 -9.47
N LEU A 93 1.18 -13.53 -8.26
CA LEU A 93 2.00 -14.08 -7.19
C LEU A 93 1.26 -15.21 -6.47
N ASP A 94 1.99 -16.03 -5.73
CA ASP A 94 1.36 -16.97 -4.81
C ASP A 94 0.42 -16.22 -3.85
N PRO A 95 -0.75 -16.77 -3.46
CA PRO A 95 -1.69 -16.10 -2.55
C PRO A 95 -1.03 -15.64 -1.24
N GLY A 96 0.02 -16.37 -0.82
CA GLY A 96 0.87 -16.04 0.32
C GLY A 96 1.81 -14.83 0.14
N SER A 97 1.81 -14.18 -1.02
CA SER A 97 2.72 -13.08 -1.35
C SER A 97 2.00 -11.88 -1.98
N GLN A 98 0.70 -12.00 -2.24
CA GLN A 98 -0.11 -10.89 -2.74
C GLN A 98 -0.37 -9.88 -1.62
N PRO A 99 -0.23 -8.56 -1.88
CA PRO A 99 -0.88 -7.57 -1.05
C PRO A 99 -2.40 -7.69 -1.23
N LEU A 100 -3.17 -7.27 -0.22
CA LEU A 100 -4.61 -7.22 -0.37
C LEU A 100 -4.98 -6.07 -1.32
N LEU A 101 -5.78 -6.35 -2.33
CA LEU A 101 -6.29 -5.35 -3.27
C LEU A 101 -7.77 -5.10 -2.99
N VAL A 102 -8.13 -3.88 -2.61
CA VAL A 102 -9.52 -3.48 -2.38
C VAL A 102 -9.93 -2.34 -3.31
N ALA A 103 -11.22 -2.02 -3.35
CA ALA A 103 -11.73 -0.95 -4.20
C ALA A 103 -11.45 0.43 -3.57
N SER A 104 -11.66 0.58 -2.27
CA SER A 104 -11.55 1.86 -1.55
C SER A 104 -10.85 1.77 -0.20
N VAL A 105 -10.49 2.92 0.38
CA VAL A 105 -9.97 3.00 1.76
C VAL A 105 -11.02 2.53 2.77
N LEU A 106 -12.32 2.75 2.50
CA LEU A 106 -13.38 2.25 3.37
C LEU A 106 -13.37 0.72 3.44
N ASP A 107 -13.25 0.04 2.29
CA ASP A 107 -13.15 -1.42 2.24
C ASP A 107 -11.90 -1.93 2.97
N ALA A 108 -10.79 -1.18 2.89
CA ALA A 108 -9.58 -1.51 3.64
C ALA A 108 -9.82 -1.47 5.15
N MET A 109 -10.52 -0.45 5.66
CA MET A 109 -10.81 -0.33 7.09
C MET A 109 -11.73 -1.46 7.55
N GLN A 110 -12.77 -1.78 6.76
CA GLN A 110 -13.67 -2.89 7.06
C GLN A 110 -12.94 -4.23 7.13
N GLU A 111 -11.99 -4.49 6.23
CA GLU A 111 -11.19 -5.72 6.29
C GLU A 111 -10.31 -5.76 7.54
N ILE A 112 -9.65 -4.66 7.90
CA ILE A 112 -8.80 -4.61 9.09
C ILE A 112 -9.63 -4.87 10.35
N GLU A 113 -10.80 -4.24 10.47
CA GLU A 113 -11.72 -4.45 11.59
C GLU A 113 -12.21 -5.89 11.67
N PHE A 114 -12.58 -6.47 10.52
CA PHE A 114 -13.00 -7.86 10.43
C PHE A 114 -11.90 -8.82 10.90
N LEU A 115 -10.67 -8.63 10.44
CA LEU A 115 -9.53 -9.44 10.86
C LEU A 115 -9.20 -9.27 12.34
N ALA A 116 -9.31 -8.06 12.88
CA ALA A 116 -9.13 -7.81 14.30
C ALA A 116 -10.16 -8.59 15.14
N SER A 117 -11.43 -8.61 14.73
CA SER A 117 -12.49 -9.34 15.43
C SER A 117 -12.37 -10.87 15.40
N GLN A 118 -11.53 -11.42 14.51
CA GLN A 118 -11.29 -12.88 14.45
C GLN A 118 -10.05 -13.32 15.24
N ALA A 119 -9.25 -12.38 15.73
CA ALA A 119 -8.05 -12.65 16.52
C ALA A 119 -8.31 -12.70 18.04
N ASP A 120 -9.50 -12.27 18.47
CA ASP A 120 -10.03 -12.32 19.84
C ASP A 120 -10.88 -13.59 20.10
#